data_AF-A0A150GDR3-F1
#
_entry.id   AF-A0A150GDR3-F1
#
_cell.length_a   1.000
_cell.length_b   1.000
_cell.length_c   1.000
_cell.angle_alpha   90.00
_cell.angle_beta   90.00
_cell.angle_gamma   90.00
#
_symmetry.space_group_name_H-M   'P 1'
#
loop_
_entity.id
_entity.type
_entity.pdbx_description
1 polymer ?
#
loop_
_entity_poly.entity_id
_entity_poly.type
_entity_poly.pdbx_seq_one_letter_code
_entity_poly.pdbx_strand_id
1 'polypeptide(L)'
;MPRPALEDGELEDGEVHDDKPAEMEAPTQPLSPQAGSGGGTAAREHKEDREAEELMALLRDLTRGSTFQDVMRSLETVSRDLKQAIKKLDKLFRRVKKRKGDSIEDYPDCFQFSRRILEGLHTVNKFSQTSAYQAAAPTATDAARALFKAAMNYRHDIFNAQLKAELESLVRNSKAFKVVLENRRPHGSGHPSQPSPTQPVAQAQEQEQPANGGAASTGEADHGAAGAADGEAPGSRSQAAPDVTMAEGGGAPGTRHLGSLRDQGPEAPSLAAVPVADL
;
A
#
# COMPACT_ATOMS: atom_id res chain seq x y z
N MET A 1 1.84 -26.65 -53.28
CA MET A 1 0.49 -26.49 -52.69
C MET A 1 0.19 -27.71 -51.84
N PRO A 2 0.17 -27.58 -50.52
CA PRO A 2 -0.85 -28.27 -49.72
C PRO A 2 -1.46 -27.35 -48.66
N ARG A 3 -2.81 -27.35 -48.58
CA ARG A 3 -3.61 -26.66 -47.56
C ARG A 3 -3.73 -27.55 -46.31
N PRO A 4 -3.54 -27.05 -45.09
CA PRO A 4 -4.01 -27.74 -43.90
C PRO A 4 -5.51 -27.49 -43.66
N ALA A 5 -6.14 -28.53 -43.11
CA ALA A 5 -7.57 -28.74 -42.98
C ALA A 5 -8.26 -27.75 -42.02
N LEU A 6 -9.48 -27.37 -42.38
CA LEU A 6 -10.46 -26.76 -41.49
C LEU A 6 -11.11 -27.90 -40.71
N GLU A 7 -10.91 -27.96 -39.40
CA GLU A 7 -11.74 -28.76 -38.50
C GLU A 7 -12.85 -27.87 -37.96
N ASP A 8 -14.06 -28.18 -38.43
CA ASP A 8 -15.34 -27.74 -37.89
C ASP A 8 -15.48 -28.22 -36.44
N GLY A 9 -15.48 -27.28 -35.51
CA GLY A 9 -15.77 -27.51 -34.08
C GLY A 9 -17.16 -27.03 -33.75
N GLU A 10 -18.02 -28.00 -33.44
CA GLU A 10 -19.46 -27.93 -33.23
C GLU A 10 -19.95 -26.86 -32.24
N LEU A 11 -21.07 -26.25 -32.59
CA LEU A 11 -21.90 -25.39 -31.75
C LEU A 11 -22.69 -26.27 -30.78
N GLU A 12 -22.45 -26.14 -29.47
CA GLU A 12 -23.34 -26.73 -28.47
C GLU A 12 -24.35 -25.68 -28.01
N ASP A 13 -25.54 -25.74 -28.63
CA ASP A 13 -26.76 -25.07 -28.21
C ASP A 13 -27.21 -25.58 -26.84
N GLY A 14 -26.92 -24.78 -25.80
CA GLY A 14 -27.46 -24.96 -24.46
C GLY A 14 -28.83 -24.30 -24.31
N GLU A 15 -29.84 -24.99 -24.83
CA GLU A 15 -31.26 -24.62 -24.85
C GLU A 15 -31.98 -24.95 -23.50
N VAL A 16 -32.95 -24.10 -23.15
CA VAL A 16 -34.16 -24.28 -22.31
C VAL A 16 -34.05 -24.52 -20.79
N HIS A 17 -34.85 -23.71 -20.06
CA HIS A 17 -35.78 -24.02 -18.95
C HIS A 17 -35.71 -22.91 -17.87
N ASP A 18 -36.79 -22.35 -17.32
CA ASP A 18 -38.22 -22.55 -17.53
C ASP A 18 -38.96 -21.32 -16.98
N ASP A 19 -40.13 -21.14 -17.54
CA ASP A 19 -41.23 -20.26 -17.16
C ASP A 19 -41.53 -20.34 -15.65
N LYS A 20 -41.65 -19.18 -14.97
CA LYS A 20 -42.41 -19.11 -13.72
C LYS A 20 -43.25 -17.84 -13.64
N PRO A 21 -44.53 -17.91 -14.01
CA PRO A 21 -45.51 -16.88 -13.76
C PRO A 21 -46.15 -17.14 -12.39
N ALA A 22 -46.25 -16.10 -11.57
CA ALA A 22 -47.24 -16.02 -10.51
C ALA A 22 -47.39 -14.55 -10.10
N GLU A 23 -48.15 -13.83 -10.91
CA GLU A 23 -48.94 -12.70 -10.43
C GLU A 23 -49.82 -13.20 -9.27
N MET A 24 -49.61 -12.65 -8.07
CA MET A 24 -50.60 -12.65 -7.02
C MET A 24 -50.92 -11.19 -6.72
N GLU A 25 -51.95 -10.69 -7.41
CA GLU A 25 -52.74 -9.56 -6.93
C GLU A 25 -53.23 -9.87 -5.51
N ALA A 26 -52.90 -8.98 -4.58
CA ALA A 26 -53.53 -8.91 -3.27
C ALA A 26 -53.79 -7.43 -2.94
N PRO A 27 -54.88 -7.14 -2.21
CA PRO A 27 -55.68 -5.93 -2.40
C PRO A 27 -55.16 -4.71 -1.65
N THR A 28 -55.45 -3.58 -2.27
CA THR A 28 -55.48 -2.21 -1.77
C THR A 28 -56.04 -2.11 -0.33
N GLN A 29 -55.23 -1.61 0.61
CA GLN A 29 -55.68 -1.04 1.87
C GLN A 29 -54.81 0.16 2.29
N PRO A 30 -55.37 1.10 3.09
CA PRO A 30 -55.18 2.52 2.87
C PRO A 30 -54.01 3.14 3.63
N LEU A 31 -53.43 4.14 2.97
CA LEU A 31 -52.85 5.37 3.49
C LEU A 31 -52.97 5.55 5.02
N SER A 32 -51.88 5.29 5.72
CA SER A 32 -51.55 5.96 6.97
C SER A 32 -50.31 6.82 6.74
N PRO A 33 -50.44 8.15 6.62
CA PRO A 33 -49.28 9.03 6.62
C PRO A 33 -48.78 9.12 8.06
N GLN A 34 -47.91 8.19 8.47
CA GLN A 34 -47.18 8.32 9.72
C GLN A 34 -46.08 9.37 9.52
N ALA A 35 -46.51 10.62 9.58
CA ALA A 35 -45.67 11.77 9.82
C ALA A 35 -45.02 11.61 11.20
N GLY A 36 -43.70 11.41 11.23
CA GLY A 36 -42.97 11.38 12.51
C GLY A 36 -41.68 10.60 12.49
N SER A 37 -40.74 10.91 11.60
CA SER A 37 -39.34 10.50 11.81
C SER A 37 -38.35 11.44 11.13
N GLY A 38 -38.55 12.76 11.31
CA GLY A 38 -37.63 13.80 10.86
C GLY A 38 -36.46 14.11 11.81
N GLY A 39 -36.33 13.37 12.92
CA GLY A 39 -35.33 13.65 13.97
C GLY A 39 -34.11 12.72 14.02
N GLY A 40 -34.01 11.74 13.11
CA GLY A 40 -32.99 10.68 13.15
C GLY A 40 -31.70 10.95 12.35
N THR A 41 -31.66 12.01 11.53
CA THR A 41 -30.51 12.30 10.65
C THR A 41 -29.33 12.85 11.44
N ALA A 42 -29.56 13.81 12.33
CA ALA A 42 -28.50 14.45 13.11
C ALA A 42 -27.75 13.47 14.05
N ALA A 43 -28.49 12.57 14.72
CA ALA A 43 -27.88 11.57 15.61
C ALA A 43 -27.05 10.53 14.84
N ARG A 44 -27.46 10.21 13.61
CA ARG A 44 -26.75 9.26 12.73
C ARG A 44 -25.49 9.89 12.14
N GLU A 45 -25.56 11.15 11.72
CA GLU A 45 -24.41 11.92 11.20
C GLU A 45 -23.30 12.04 12.25
N HIS A 46 -23.66 12.37 13.50
CA HIS A 46 -22.68 12.44 14.59
C HIS A 46 -21.96 11.11 14.86
N LYS A 47 -22.66 9.98 14.72
CA LYS A 47 -22.03 8.66 14.86
C LYS A 47 -21.06 8.38 13.73
N GLU A 48 -21.44 8.72 12.50
CA GLU A 48 -20.59 8.53 11.32
C GLU A 48 -19.33 9.40 11.37
N ASP A 49 -19.42 10.62 11.91
CA ASP A 49 -18.27 11.49 12.13
C ASP A 49 -17.29 10.94 13.16
N ARG A 50 -17.80 10.47 14.31
CA ARG A 50 -16.96 9.84 15.33
C ARG A 50 -16.22 8.62 14.79
N GLU A 51 -16.91 7.78 14.02
CA GLU A 51 -16.25 6.62 13.42
C GLU A 51 -15.24 7.02 12.32
N ALA A 52 -15.44 8.16 11.63
CA ALA A 52 -14.47 8.68 10.68
C ALA A 52 -13.20 9.18 11.39
N GLU A 53 -13.34 9.87 12.52
CA GLU A 53 -12.23 10.29 13.38
C GLU A 53 -11.43 9.10 13.92
N GLU A 54 -12.10 8.05 14.37
CA GLU A 54 -11.45 6.80 14.80
C GLU A 54 -10.67 6.14 13.66
N LEU A 55 -11.22 6.14 12.44
CA LEU A 55 -10.50 5.65 11.25
C LEU A 55 -9.27 6.51 10.93
N MET A 56 -9.36 7.84 11.06
CA MET A 56 -8.22 8.74 10.87
C MET A 56 -7.14 8.56 11.94
N ALA A 57 -7.50 8.30 13.19
CA ALA A 57 -6.55 7.96 14.25
C ALA A 57 -5.79 6.66 13.92
N LEU A 58 -6.53 5.59 13.59
CA LEU A 58 -5.93 4.31 13.19
C LEU A 58 -5.03 4.43 11.95
N LEU A 59 -5.44 5.24 10.97
CA LEU A 59 -4.63 5.48 9.77
C LEU A 59 -3.30 6.19 10.09
N ARG A 60 -3.30 7.14 11.04
CA ARG A 60 -2.06 7.77 11.50
C ARG A 60 -1.11 6.76 12.12
N ASP A 61 -1.62 5.88 12.97
CA ASP A 61 -0.79 4.88 13.65
C ASP A 61 -0.25 3.84 12.66
N LEU A 62 -1.10 3.30 11.79
CA LEU A 62 -0.72 2.29 10.80
C LEU A 62 0.26 2.80 9.73
N THR A 63 0.25 4.11 9.42
CA THR A 63 1.16 4.69 8.43
C THR A 63 2.45 5.25 9.02
N ARG A 64 2.55 5.37 10.36
CA ARG A 64 3.72 5.93 11.06
C ARG A 64 4.99 5.08 10.89
N GLY A 65 4.86 3.76 10.91
CA GLY A 65 5.98 2.79 10.89
C GLY A 65 6.45 2.38 9.49
N SER A 66 6.30 3.24 8.48
CA SER A 66 6.61 2.88 7.08
C SER A 66 8.03 3.26 6.67
N THR A 67 8.93 3.52 7.62
CA THR A 67 10.31 3.94 7.33
C THR A 67 11.15 2.76 6.87
N PHE A 68 12.28 3.06 6.19
CA PHE A 68 13.17 2.00 5.72
C PHE A 68 13.74 1.15 6.87
N GLN A 69 14.04 1.78 8.01
CA GLN A 69 14.51 1.07 9.21
C GLN A 69 13.44 0.13 9.77
N ASP A 70 12.18 0.54 9.80
CA ASP A 70 11.08 -0.31 10.27
C ASP A 70 10.85 -1.50 9.34
N VAL A 71 10.94 -1.29 8.02
CA VAL A 71 10.87 -2.36 7.02
C VAL A 71 12.02 -3.35 7.19
N MET A 72 13.24 -2.87 7.43
CA MET A 72 14.40 -3.73 7.70
C MET A 72 14.22 -4.54 8.99
N ARG A 73 13.64 -3.94 10.03
CA ARG A 73 13.41 -4.59 11.32
C ARG A 73 12.32 -5.67 11.22
N SER A 74 11.23 -5.38 10.50
CA SER A 74 10.06 -6.26 10.45
C SER A 74 9.19 -6.03 9.22
N LEU A 75 9.66 -6.49 8.06
CA LEU A 75 8.93 -6.43 6.78
C LEU A 75 7.50 -6.96 6.86
N GLU A 76 7.27 -8.08 7.56
CA GLU A 76 5.96 -8.74 7.64
C GLU A 76 4.91 -7.85 8.32
N THR A 77 5.26 -7.28 9.48
CA THR A 77 4.40 -6.36 10.24
C THR A 77 4.09 -5.11 9.44
N VAL A 78 5.10 -4.43 8.88
CA VAL A 78 4.89 -3.23 8.05
C VAL A 78 4.00 -3.55 6.85
N SER A 79 4.19 -4.72 6.23
CA SER A 79 3.37 -5.14 5.09
C SER A 79 1.90 -5.35 5.47
N ARG A 80 1.64 -5.92 6.65
CA ARG A 80 0.28 -6.10 7.19
C ARG A 80 -0.36 -4.77 7.57
N ASP A 81 0.39 -3.88 8.22
CA ASP A 81 -0.10 -2.58 8.67
C ASP A 81 -0.48 -1.68 7.49
N LEU A 82 0.39 -1.60 6.47
CA LEU A 82 0.09 -0.88 5.23
C LEU A 82 -1.12 -1.48 4.50
N LYS A 83 -1.25 -2.81 4.48
CA LYS A 83 -2.42 -3.48 3.87
C LYS A 83 -3.70 -3.14 4.63
N GLN A 84 -3.64 -3.06 5.97
CA GLN A 84 -4.77 -2.62 6.78
C GLN A 84 -5.08 -1.15 6.54
N ALA A 85 -4.06 -0.28 6.46
CA ALA A 85 -4.22 1.14 6.16
C ALA A 85 -4.96 1.34 4.82
N ILE A 86 -4.59 0.60 3.76
CA ILE A 86 -5.30 0.61 2.47
C ILE A 86 -6.79 0.30 2.65
N LYS A 87 -7.13 -0.76 3.40
CA LYS A 87 -8.54 -1.15 3.63
C LYS A 87 -9.30 -0.14 4.48
N LYS A 88 -8.65 0.46 5.49
CA LYS A 88 -9.26 1.47 6.36
C LYS A 88 -9.47 2.78 5.62
N LEU A 89 -8.53 3.16 4.74
CA LEU A 89 -8.65 4.31 3.86
C LEU A 89 -9.78 4.13 2.85
N ASP A 90 -9.92 2.97 2.21
CA ASP A 90 -11.08 2.66 1.36
C ASP A 90 -12.41 2.78 2.13
N LYS A 91 -12.46 2.24 3.35
CA LYS A 91 -13.65 2.35 4.21
C LYS A 91 -13.96 3.81 4.57
N LEU A 92 -12.95 4.61 4.93
CA LEU A 92 -13.10 6.03 5.23
C LEU A 92 -13.59 6.77 3.98
N PHE A 93 -12.96 6.53 2.83
CA PHE A 93 -13.30 7.19 1.58
C PHE A 93 -14.73 6.86 1.13
N ARG A 94 -15.17 5.59 1.19
CA ARG A 94 -16.57 5.22 0.88
C ARG A 94 -17.60 5.91 1.76
N ARG A 95 -17.27 6.20 3.03
CA ARG A 95 -18.16 6.93 3.94
C ARG A 95 -18.22 8.41 3.59
N VAL A 96 -17.07 8.97 3.32
CA VAL A 96 -16.89 10.39 3.01
C VAL A 96 -17.49 10.72 1.64
N LYS A 97 -17.27 9.86 0.63
CA LYS A 97 -17.82 9.94 -0.73
C LYS A 97 -19.35 9.98 -0.75
N LYS A 98 -20.01 9.22 0.12
CA LYS A 98 -21.48 9.24 0.27
C LYS A 98 -22.03 10.61 0.72
N ARG A 99 -21.20 11.49 1.28
CA ARG A 99 -21.65 12.74 1.91
C ARG A 99 -21.43 14.00 1.07
N LYS A 100 -20.25 14.20 0.45
CA LYS A 100 -19.92 15.48 -0.22
C LYS A 100 -19.45 15.40 -1.68
N GLY A 101 -19.57 14.25 -2.34
CA GLY A 101 -19.24 14.11 -3.76
C GLY A 101 -18.16 13.06 -4.05
N ASP A 102 -17.90 12.86 -5.35
CA ASP A 102 -17.21 11.67 -5.87
C ASP A 102 -15.67 11.74 -5.87
N SER A 103 -15.05 12.90 -5.63
CA SER A 103 -13.59 13.07 -5.77
C SER A 103 -12.84 12.99 -4.43
N ILE A 104 -11.68 12.32 -4.45
CA ILE A 104 -10.76 12.23 -3.29
C ILE A 104 -10.00 13.53 -3.03
N GLU A 105 -9.89 14.39 -4.05
CA GLU A 105 -9.15 15.64 -3.99
C GLU A 105 -9.82 16.67 -3.08
N ASP A 106 -11.12 16.52 -2.86
CA ASP A 106 -11.91 17.37 -1.94
C ASP A 106 -11.64 17.03 -0.46
N TYR A 107 -10.85 15.99 -0.18
CA TYR A 107 -10.59 15.47 1.16
C TYR A 107 -9.08 15.40 1.45
N PRO A 108 -8.48 16.51 1.93
CA PRO A 108 -7.03 16.62 2.09
C PRO A 108 -6.45 15.54 3.00
N ASP A 109 -7.16 15.10 4.04
CA ASP A 109 -6.70 14.04 4.95
C ASP A 109 -6.62 12.68 4.25
N CYS A 110 -7.64 12.32 3.46
CA CYS A 110 -7.62 11.08 2.68
C CYS A 110 -6.47 11.07 1.67
N PHE A 111 -6.22 12.22 1.03
CA PHE A 111 -5.11 12.40 0.11
C PHE A 111 -3.74 12.30 0.81
N GLN A 112 -3.58 12.86 2.02
CA GLN A 112 -2.36 12.71 2.79
C GLN A 112 -2.09 11.24 3.17
N PHE A 113 -3.13 10.50 3.59
CA PHE A 113 -2.97 9.08 3.90
C PHE A 113 -2.65 8.25 2.66
N SER A 114 -3.29 8.51 1.51
CA SER A 114 -2.97 7.80 0.27
C SER A 114 -1.52 8.03 -0.15
N ARG A 115 -1.03 9.27 -0.05
CA ARG A 115 0.38 9.61 -0.30
C ARG A 115 1.33 8.90 0.66
N ARG A 116 1.07 8.91 1.97
CA ARG A 116 1.90 8.20 2.97
C ARG A 116 1.94 6.69 2.72
N ILE A 117 0.81 6.10 2.36
CA ILE A 117 0.75 4.67 1.99
C ILE A 117 1.65 4.42 0.77
N LEU A 118 1.59 5.27 -0.26
CA LEU A 118 2.43 5.12 -1.44
C LEU A 118 3.94 5.27 -1.12
N GLU A 119 4.30 6.20 -0.24
CA GLU A 119 5.68 6.34 0.28
C GLU A 119 6.14 5.08 1.03
N GLY A 120 5.25 4.45 1.80
CA GLY A 120 5.49 3.15 2.43
C GLY A 120 5.70 2.03 1.40
N LEU A 121 4.88 1.98 0.34
CA LEU A 121 5.05 1.03 -0.77
C LEU A 121 6.39 1.23 -1.49
N HIS A 122 6.81 2.48 -1.71
CA HIS A 122 8.14 2.78 -2.25
C HIS A 122 9.26 2.23 -1.37
N THR A 123 9.13 2.38 -0.06
CA THR A 123 10.11 1.89 0.91
C THR A 123 10.22 0.37 0.88
N VAL A 124 9.07 -0.34 0.88
CA VAL A 124 9.04 -1.80 0.71
C VAL A 124 9.62 -2.22 -0.64
N ASN A 125 9.34 -1.47 -1.71
CA ASN A 125 9.90 -1.77 -3.03
C ASN A 125 11.43 -1.58 -3.06
N LYS A 126 11.95 -0.51 -2.47
CA LYS A 126 13.40 -0.31 -2.32
C LYS A 126 14.03 -1.44 -1.51
N PHE A 127 13.40 -1.85 -0.40
CA PHE A 127 13.88 -2.97 0.39
C PHE A 127 13.90 -4.28 -0.42
N SER A 128 12.91 -4.50 -1.30
CA SER A 128 12.84 -5.68 -2.16
C SER A 128 14.01 -5.86 -3.13
N GLN A 129 14.76 -4.78 -3.39
CA GLN A 129 15.95 -4.78 -4.24
C GLN A 129 17.23 -5.13 -3.47
N THR A 130 17.17 -5.24 -2.15
CA THR A 130 18.31 -5.56 -1.29
C THR A 130 18.51 -7.07 -1.18
N SER A 131 19.73 -7.49 -0.86
CA SER A 131 20.03 -8.89 -0.52
C SER A 131 19.28 -9.37 0.73
N ALA A 132 18.99 -8.47 1.67
CA ALA A 132 18.23 -8.77 2.88
C ALA A 132 16.81 -9.28 2.56
N TYR A 133 16.18 -8.76 1.50
CA TYR A 133 14.88 -9.27 1.05
C TYR A 133 14.96 -10.69 0.47
N GLN A 134 16.06 -11.02 -0.22
CA GLN A 134 16.27 -12.38 -0.76
C GLN A 134 16.51 -13.40 0.36
N ALA A 135 17.12 -12.95 1.48
CA ALA A 135 17.30 -13.75 2.68
C ALA A 135 16.08 -13.76 3.62
N ALA A 136 15.05 -12.95 3.33
CA ALA A 136 13.87 -12.87 4.19
C ALA A 136 13.04 -14.16 4.14
N ALA A 137 12.33 -14.44 5.23
CA ALA A 137 11.43 -15.58 5.29
C ALA A 137 10.35 -15.51 4.20
N PRO A 138 9.95 -16.64 3.59
CA PRO A 138 8.91 -16.66 2.56
C PRO A 138 7.62 -15.97 2.98
N THR A 139 7.21 -16.14 4.25
CA THR A 139 6.02 -15.50 4.85
C THR A 139 6.07 -13.97 4.77
N ALA A 140 7.24 -13.36 4.97
CA ALA A 140 7.43 -11.92 4.89
C ALA A 140 7.35 -11.43 3.44
N THR A 141 7.93 -12.18 2.50
CA THR A 141 7.85 -11.86 1.06
C THR A 141 6.44 -12.02 0.52
N ASP A 142 5.69 -13.01 0.98
CA ASP A 142 4.28 -13.23 0.63
C ASP A 142 3.38 -12.13 1.20
N ALA A 143 3.66 -11.66 2.42
CA ALA A 143 2.96 -10.51 3.00
C ALA A 143 3.17 -9.24 2.14
N ALA A 144 4.39 -8.99 1.67
CA ALA A 144 4.69 -7.88 0.78
C ALA A 144 3.97 -8.03 -0.58
N ARG A 145 3.96 -9.22 -1.19
CA ARG A 145 3.19 -9.49 -2.42
C ARG A 145 1.68 -9.26 -2.21
N ALA A 146 1.14 -9.74 -1.09
CA ALA A 146 -0.27 -9.54 -0.74
C ALA A 146 -0.62 -8.07 -0.51
N LEU A 147 0.31 -7.28 0.02
CA LEU A 147 0.20 -5.83 0.14
C LEU A 147 0.10 -5.17 -1.24
N PHE A 148 1.04 -5.42 -2.15
CA PHE A 148 0.99 -4.85 -3.51
C PHE A 148 -0.25 -5.27 -4.29
N LYS A 149 -0.70 -6.53 -4.13
CA LYS A 149 -1.96 -7.00 -4.70
C LYS A 149 -3.16 -6.21 -4.15
N ALA A 150 -3.20 -5.95 -2.84
CA ALA A 150 -4.24 -5.12 -2.23
C ALA A 150 -4.19 -3.68 -2.77
N ALA A 151 -3.01 -3.04 -2.80
CA ALA A 151 -2.85 -1.69 -3.34
C ALA A 151 -3.37 -1.58 -4.78
N MET A 152 -3.02 -2.54 -5.63
CA MET A 152 -3.51 -2.61 -7.02
C MET A 152 -5.02 -2.86 -7.09
N ASN A 153 -5.59 -3.65 -6.19
CA ASN A 153 -7.04 -3.90 -6.15
C ASN A 153 -7.84 -2.63 -5.83
N TYR A 154 -7.39 -1.85 -4.84
CA TYR A 154 -8.08 -0.63 -4.39
C TYR A 154 -7.68 0.63 -5.17
N ARG A 155 -6.87 0.50 -6.23
CA ARG A 155 -6.19 1.66 -6.83
C ARG A 155 -7.08 2.72 -7.43
N HIS A 156 -8.31 2.37 -7.80
CA HIS A 156 -9.28 3.32 -8.38
C HIS A 156 -10.15 3.98 -7.31
N ASP A 157 -10.16 3.43 -6.09
CA ASP A 157 -10.96 3.94 -4.98
C ASP A 157 -10.16 4.93 -4.11
N ILE A 158 -8.88 4.65 -3.83
CA ILE A 158 -8.11 5.40 -2.81
C ILE A 158 -6.94 6.23 -3.36
N PHE A 159 -6.59 6.08 -4.64
CA PHE A 159 -5.52 6.86 -5.26
C PHE A 159 -6.10 7.74 -6.37
N ASN A 160 -5.62 8.99 -6.45
CA ASN A 160 -5.92 9.85 -7.58
C ASN A 160 -5.17 9.35 -8.84
N ALA A 161 -5.46 9.96 -9.99
CA ALA A 161 -4.86 9.55 -11.27
C ALA A 161 -3.32 9.55 -11.24
N GLN A 162 -2.71 10.54 -10.58
CA GLN A 162 -1.25 10.66 -10.46
C GLN A 162 -0.65 9.54 -9.59
N LEU A 163 -1.15 9.35 -8.36
CA LEU A 163 -0.68 8.32 -7.44
C LEU A 163 -0.92 6.91 -8.00
N LYS A 164 -2.00 6.73 -8.76
CA LYS A 164 -2.27 5.48 -9.49
C LYS A 164 -1.20 5.21 -10.56
N ALA A 165 -0.86 6.20 -11.39
CA ALA A 165 0.18 6.03 -12.41
C ALA A 165 1.53 5.70 -11.76
N GLU A 166 1.83 6.35 -10.63
CA GLU A 166 3.04 6.08 -9.85
C GLU A 166 3.06 4.66 -9.26
N LEU A 167 1.95 4.20 -8.66
CA LEU A 167 1.80 2.82 -8.19
C LEU A 167 1.98 1.80 -9.33
N GLU A 168 1.37 2.05 -10.49
CA GLU A 168 1.49 1.16 -11.65
C GLU A 168 2.94 1.12 -12.18
N SER A 169 3.62 2.26 -12.23
CA SER A 169 5.04 2.35 -12.58
C SER A 169 5.90 1.57 -11.57
N LEU A 170 5.64 1.74 -10.28
CA LEU A 170 6.35 1.07 -9.19
C LEU A 170 6.29 -0.46 -9.33
N VAL A 171 5.09 -1.00 -9.58
CA VAL A 171 4.89 -2.45 -9.72
C VAL A 171 5.52 -2.98 -11.02
N ARG A 172 5.43 -2.24 -12.13
CA ARG A 172 6.02 -2.65 -13.42
C ARG A 172 7.55 -2.71 -13.37
N ASN A 173 8.18 -1.77 -12.67
CA ASN A 173 9.64 -1.67 -12.57
C ASN A 173 10.23 -2.65 -11.53
N SER A 174 9.39 -3.21 -10.66
CA SER A 174 9.85 -4.13 -9.62
C SER A 174 9.94 -5.57 -10.12
N LYS A 175 11.14 -6.15 -10.08
CA LYS A 175 11.35 -7.58 -10.37
C LYS A 175 10.58 -8.49 -9.40
N ALA A 176 10.46 -8.08 -8.13
CA ALA A 176 9.80 -8.87 -7.09
C ALA A 176 8.27 -8.86 -7.19
N PHE A 177 7.68 -7.76 -7.70
CA PHE A 177 6.23 -7.55 -7.69
C PHE A 177 5.59 -7.59 -9.08
N LYS A 178 6.36 -7.70 -10.17
CA LYS A 178 5.84 -7.82 -11.54
C LYS A 178 4.81 -8.96 -11.70
N VAL A 179 5.02 -10.07 -11.00
CA VAL A 179 4.12 -11.24 -10.98
C VAL A 179 2.69 -10.87 -10.52
N VAL A 180 2.53 -9.81 -9.70
CA VAL A 180 1.22 -9.33 -9.24
C VAL A 180 0.36 -8.80 -10.41
N LEU A 181 0.98 -8.27 -11.47
CA LEU A 181 0.28 -7.83 -12.68
C LEU A 181 -0.01 -8.99 -13.63
N GLU A 182 0.92 -9.93 -13.75
CA GLU A 182 0.80 -11.08 -14.65
C GLU A 182 -0.37 -12.00 -14.23
N ASN A 183 -0.55 -12.23 -12.93
CA ASN A 183 -1.69 -13.01 -12.39
C ASN A 183 -3.06 -12.32 -12.53
N ARG A 184 -3.09 -11.05 -12.97
CA ARG A 184 -4.32 -10.27 -13.17
C ARG A 184 -4.77 -10.23 -14.63
N ARG A 185 -3.93 -10.66 -15.58
CA ARG A 185 -4.44 -11.01 -16.91
C ARG A 185 -5.18 -12.34 -16.72
N PRO A 186 -6.51 -12.37 -16.89
CA PRO A 186 -7.18 -13.65 -17.01
C PRO A 186 -6.52 -14.35 -18.18
N HIS A 187 -6.07 -15.59 -17.98
CA HIS A 187 -5.70 -16.50 -19.05
C HIS A 187 -6.94 -16.79 -19.91
N GLY A 188 -7.41 -15.78 -20.65
CA GLY A 188 -8.56 -15.80 -21.53
C GLY A 188 -8.20 -15.49 -22.98
N SER A 189 -6.93 -15.65 -23.36
CA SER A 189 -6.52 -15.69 -24.76
C SER A 189 -5.22 -16.47 -24.89
N GLY A 190 -5.26 -17.46 -25.78
CA GLY A 190 -4.34 -18.58 -25.92
C GLY A 190 -2.86 -18.23 -25.76
N HIS A 191 -2.17 -19.06 -24.99
CA HIS A 191 -0.75 -19.26 -25.16
C HIS A 191 -0.59 -20.21 -26.36
N PRO A 192 -0.16 -19.75 -27.55
CA PRO A 192 0.38 -20.68 -28.53
C PRO A 192 1.65 -21.28 -27.91
N SER A 193 1.76 -22.59 -28.11
CA SER A 193 2.85 -23.47 -27.72
C SER A 193 4.21 -22.79 -27.80
N GLN A 194 4.90 -22.76 -26.67
CA GLN A 194 6.33 -22.54 -26.59
C GLN A 194 7.03 -23.62 -27.43
N PRO A 195 7.75 -23.29 -28.52
CA PRO A 195 8.62 -24.26 -29.17
C PRO A 195 9.81 -24.52 -28.26
N SER A 196 10.01 -25.78 -27.91
CA SER A 196 11.19 -26.31 -27.25
C SER A 196 12.47 -25.84 -27.96
N PRO A 197 13.54 -25.44 -27.25
CA PRO A 197 14.82 -25.18 -27.89
C PRO A 197 15.41 -26.52 -28.35
N THR A 198 15.40 -26.74 -29.67
CA THR A 198 16.15 -27.80 -30.33
C THR A 198 17.64 -27.54 -30.08
N GLN A 199 18.30 -28.46 -29.36
CA GLN A 199 19.74 -28.50 -29.22
C GLN A 199 20.42 -28.59 -30.59
N PRO A 200 21.37 -27.70 -30.95
CA PRO A 200 22.29 -27.98 -32.03
C PRO A 200 23.32 -29.01 -31.57
N VAL A 201 23.36 -30.09 -32.34
CA VAL A 201 24.32 -31.20 -32.28
C VAL A 201 25.75 -30.68 -32.39
N ALA A 202 26.63 -31.28 -31.59
CA ALA A 202 28.06 -31.09 -31.59
C ALA A 202 28.68 -31.27 -32.99
N GLN A 203 29.49 -30.30 -33.42
CA GLN A 203 30.62 -30.57 -34.29
C GLN A 203 31.89 -30.04 -33.60
N ALA A 204 32.77 -31.00 -33.31
CA ALA A 204 34.12 -30.78 -32.87
C ALA A 204 34.91 -30.07 -33.96
N GLN A 205 35.65 -29.03 -33.58
CA GLN A 205 36.88 -28.64 -34.24
C GLN A 205 37.90 -28.21 -33.19
N GLU A 206 38.89 -29.07 -32.99
CA GLU A 206 40.23 -28.75 -32.52
C GLU A 206 40.78 -27.54 -33.29
N GLN A 207 41.31 -26.54 -32.60
CA GLN A 207 42.65 -26.02 -32.88
C GLN A 207 43.16 -25.01 -31.85
N GLU A 208 44.30 -25.40 -31.27
CA GLU A 208 45.49 -24.61 -30.94
C GLU A 208 45.42 -23.40 -29.97
N GLN A 209 46.08 -23.61 -28.82
CA GLN A 209 46.77 -22.58 -28.04
C GLN A 209 47.75 -21.77 -28.92
N PRO A 210 48.11 -20.54 -28.53
CA PRO A 210 49.35 -20.42 -27.76
C PRO A 210 49.31 -19.43 -26.59
N ALA A 211 50.29 -19.65 -25.71
CA ALA A 211 50.63 -18.89 -24.53
C ALA A 211 51.23 -17.50 -24.82
N ASN A 212 50.95 -16.55 -23.94
CA ASN A 212 51.83 -15.46 -23.47
C ASN A 212 50.99 -14.63 -22.47
N GLY A 213 51.41 -14.26 -21.27
CA GLY A 213 52.76 -14.00 -20.78
C GLY A 213 52.77 -12.57 -20.21
N GLY A 214 52.70 -12.47 -18.87
CA GLY A 214 53.23 -11.37 -18.04
C GLY A 214 52.80 -9.92 -18.27
N ALA A 215 52.37 -9.24 -17.20
CA ALA A 215 53.17 -8.17 -16.56
C ALA A 215 52.44 -7.58 -15.35
N ALA A 216 53.21 -7.44 -14.27
CA ALA A 216 52.86 -6.76 -13.05
C ALA A 216 52.77 -5.23 -13.25
N SER A 217 52.00 -4.56 -12.40
CA SER A 217 52.33 -3.20 -11.96
C SER A 217 51.83 -3.01 -10.52
N THR A 218 52.82 -3.07 -9.65
CA THR A 218 52.90 -2.46 -8.32
C THR A 218 52.57 -0.97 -8.36
N GLY A 219 51.80 -0.51 -7.37
CA GLY A 219 51.53 0.90 -7.10
C GLY A 219 51.23 1.10 -5.62
N GLU A 220 52.30 1.16 -4.83
CA GLU A 220 52.36 1.64 -3.45
C GLU A 220 52.28 3.19 -3.41
N ALA A 221 51.47 3.70 -2.49
CA ALA A 221 51.60 4.98 -1.75
C ALA A 221 50.40 5.01 -0.78
N ASP A 222 50.51 4.63 0.49
CA ASP A 222 51.25 5.23 1.62
C ASP A 222 50.84 6.68 1.98
N HIS A 223 50.73 6.89 3.31
CA HIS A 223 50.26 8.05 4.09
C HIS A 223 48.74 8.12 4.33
N GLY A 224 48.21 8.08 5.56
CA GLY A 224 48.80 8.04 6.89
C GLY A 224 47.79 8.51 7.96
N ALA A 225 47.96 7.97 9.16
CA ALA A 225 47.61 8.49 10.49
C ALA A 225 46.12 8.77 10.84
N ALA A 226 45.49 8.02 11.76
CA ALA A 226 45.69 7.92 13.22
C ALA A 226 44.58 8.70 13.95
N GLY A 227 43.71 7.98 14.66
CA GLY A 227 42.72 8.53 15.57
C GLY A 227 42.28 7.45 16.54
N ALA A 228 42.83 7.52 17.75
CA ALA A 228 42.81 6.49 18.78
C ALA A 228 41.41 6.18 19.33
N ALA A 229 41.24 4.90 19.67
CA ALA A 229 40.22 4.39 20.56
C ALA A 229 40.69 4.55 22.02
N ASP A 230 39.78 4.96 22.90
CA ASP A 230 39.77 4.54 24.31
C ASP A 230 38.42 4.94 24.93
N GLY A 231 37.73 4.00 25.57
CA GLY A 231 36.43 4.25 26.18
C GLY A 231 35.59 3.02 26.49
N GLU A 232 36.22 1.99 27.05
CA GLU A 232 35.56 0.86 27.68
C GLU A 232 35.04 1.29 29.07
N ALA A 233 33.74 1.07 29.34
CA ALA A 233 33.19 1.07 30.69
C ALA A 233 32.02 0.08 30.79
N PRO A 234 32.14 -1.00 31.58
CA PRO A 234 31.04 -1.90 31.89
C PRO A 234 30.30 -1.40 33.14
N GLY A 235 28.98 -1.26 33.04
CA GLY A 235 28.14 -0.75 34.13
C GLY A 235 26.81 -1.48 34.21
N SER A 236 26.80 -2.56 35.00
CA SER A 236 25.61 -3.28 35.47
C SER A 236 24.58 -2.35 36.12
N ARG A 237 23.30 -2.48 35.75
CA ARG A 237 22.20 -2.30 36.72
C ARG A 237 20.91 -2.98 36.29
N SER A 238 20.67 -4.16 36.86
CA SER A 238 19.33 -4.68 37.14
C SER A 238 18.65 -3.80 38.18
N GLN A 239 17.48 -3.25 37.84
CA GLN A 239 16.40 -2.86 38.77
C GLN A 239 15.10 -3.16 38.02
N ALA A 240 14.45 -4.30 38.32
CA ALA A 240 13.42 -4.43 39.34
C ALA A 240 12.14 -3.64 38.99
N ALA A 241 11.10 -4.41 38.67
CA ALA A 241 9.73 -3.95 38.55
C ALA A 241 9.22 -3.39 39.90
N PRO A 242 8.36 -2.36 39.86
CA PRO A 242 7.38 -2.17 40.91
C PRO A 242 6.05 -2.79 40.47
N ASP A 243 5.70 -3.85 41.18
CA ASP A 243 4.34 -4.24 41.51
C ASP A 243 3.62 -3.03 42.15
N VAL A 244 2.51 -2.58 41.55
CA VAL A 244 1.60 -1.62 42.19
C VAL A 244 0.16 -2.07 41.95
N THR A 245 -0.29 -2.89 42.90
CA THR A 245 -1.46 -2.68 43.75
C THR A 245 -2.74 -2.09 43.11
N MET A 246 -3.77 -2.93 43.18
CA MET A 246 -5.20 -2.62 43.20
C MET A 246 -5.54 -1.29 43.90
N ALA A 247 -6.30 -0.43 43.25
CA ALA A 247 -7.14 0.57 43.91
C ALA A 247 -8.49 0.67 43.20
N GLU A 248 -9.46 0.03 43.83
CA GLU A 248 -10.89 0.16 43.67
C GLU A 248 -11.36 1.53 44.19
N GLY A 249 -12.44 2.07 43.60
CA GLY A 249 -13.14 3.28 44.04
C GLY A 249 -12.91 4.46 43.08
N GLY A 250 -13.89 5.19 42.57
CA GLY A 250 -15.29 5.37 42.95
C GLY A 250 -15.64 6.86 42.74
N GLY A 251 -16.79 7.15 42.13
CA GLY A 251 -17.45 8.48 42.15
C GLY A 251 -16.90 9.53 41.16
N ALA A 252 -17.58 9.84 40.05
CA ALA A 252 -18.71 10.79 39.89
C ALA A 252 -18.25 12.28 39.74
N PRO A 253 -19.12 13.24 39.34
CA PRO A 253 -19.01 13.87 38.03
C PRO A 253 -18.82 15.41 38.06
N GLY A 254 -18.39 15.96 36.91
CA GLY A 254 -18.83 17.27 36.45
C GLY A 254 -17.97 18.47 36.83
N THR A 255 -17.36 19.09 35.81
CA THR A 255 -17.16 20.54 35.78
C THR A 255 -17.23 21.02 34.34
N ARG A 256 -18.25 21.84 34.08
CA ARG A 256 -18.38 22.68 32.89
C ARG A 256 -17.23 23.69 32.91
N HIS A 257 -16.48 23.81 31.82
CA HIS A 257 -15.68 25.01 31.57
C HIS A 257 -16.05 25.58 30.21
N LEU A 258 -16.86 26.64 30.27
CA LEU A 258 -17.10 27.60 29.21
C LEU A 258 -15.92 28.56 29.16
N GLY A 259 -15.47 28.88 27.96
CA GLY A 259 -14.72 30.11 27.68
C GLY A 259 -13.27 29.88 27.26
N SER A 260 -12.97 30.09 25.99
CA SER A 260 -12.19 31.27 25.60
C SER A 260 -12.16 31.35 24.07
N LEU A 261 -12.93 32.29 23.53
CA LEU A 261 -12.64 32.93 22.25
C LEU A 261 -11.18 33.40 22.28
N ARG A 262 -10.37 32.97 21.31
CA ARG A 262 -9.16 33.70 20.94
C ARG A 262 -9.05 33.73 19.42
N ASP A 263 -9.61 34.82 18.92
CA ASP A 263 -9.28 35.53 17.71
C ASP A 263 -7.74 35.56 17.49
N GLN A 264 -7.27 34.91 16.43
CA GLN A 264 -5.94 35.13 15.84
C GLN A 264 -6.13 35.14 14.33
N GLY A 265 -6.11 36.36 13.78
CA GLY A 265 -6.14 36.61 12.35
C GLY A 265 -4.86 36.16 11.63
N PRO A 266 -4.90 36.11 10.29
CA PRO A 266 -3.80 35.62 9.46
C PRO A 266 -2.70 36.68 9.27
N GLU A 267 -1.49 36.41 9.74
CA GLU A 267 -0.28 37.10 9.25
C GLU A 267 0.11 36.54 7.88
N ALA A 268 0.11 37.42 6.87
CA ALA A 268 0.64 37.13 5.55
C ALA A 268 2.18 37.14 5.58
N PRO A 269 2.86 36.16 4.95
CA PRO A 269 4.31 36.18 4.85
C PRO A 269 4.78 37.28 3.88
N SER A 270 5.60 38.17 4.45
CA SER A 270 6.32 39.26 3.79
C SER A 270 7.21 38.74 2.64
N LEU A 271 7.01 39.31 1.44
CA LEU A 271 7.86 39.11 0.26
C LEU A 271 9.21 39.81 0.48
N ALA A 272 10.22 39.04 0.88
CA ALA A 272 11.60 39.50 0.85
C ALA A 272 12.09 39.57 -0.62
N ALA A 273 12.34 40.79 -1.08
CA ALA A 273 13.00 41.08 -2.35
C ALA A 273 14.44 40.55 -2.34
N VAL A 274 14.79 39.79 -3.38
CA VAL A 274 16.17 39.38 -3.66
C VAL A 274 16.83 40.47 -4.52
N PRO A 275 17.97 41.06 -4.11
CA PRO A 275 18.72 41.96 -4.96
C PRO A 275 19.45 41.17 -6.06
N VAL A 276 19.21 41.56 -7.32
CA VAL A 276 20.02 41.17 -8.47
C VAL A 276 21.37 41.87 -8.36
N ALA A 277 22.44 41.09 -8.15
CA ALA A 277 23.80 41.56 -8.31
C ALA A 277 24.23 41.32 -9.76
N ASP A 278 24.59 42.41 -10.41
CA ASP A 278 25.24 42.52 -11.72
C ASP A 278 26.71 42.10 -11.57
N LEU A 279 27.15 41.09 -12.35
CA LEU A 279 28.54 40.81 -12.77
C LEU A 279 28.61 39.58 -13.70
#